data_AF-A0A372K0Y9-F1
#
_entry.id   AF-A0A372K0Y9-F1
#
_cell.length_a   1.000
_cell.length_b   1.000
_cell.length_c   1.000
_cell.angle_alpha   90.00
_cell.angle_beta   90.00
_cell.angle_gamma   90.00
#
_symmetry.space_group_name_H-M   'P 1'
#
loop_
_entity.id
_entity.type
_entity.pdbx_description
1 polymer ?
#
loop_
_entity_poly.entity_id
_entity_poly.type
_entity_poly.pdbx_seq_one_letter_code
_entity_poly.pdbx_strand_id
1 'polypeptide(L)'
;MTRKNSAYPLRPPRERGTGRAFALAVVMHVLLGFFLYHGIHWQNSTPAGAEAELWTEVPDISTPRQPPPPPVPVAPAPPVPDEQADIALQEKKRQQQEAQRQAQLAEQQRQQQLQAQQAEAKRQQQLADQAAQLAAQKAAALKQKQQQQQADKLKQQQLAEQQKQDQLKQQQLEDQQKQAQADAQKKADAQKAAKAKADAAAAQAKKLDQERRARLAQMQGMAGGEGSTGDGLAKSGTGSGSGGTATSPGYADKVRRRVRPNIVWAGDTQGLETEIAVRCSPSGTLLSVSVTRSSGNAQWDDAAERAVRASDPMPVDVDGKTPSSFKITLRPAG
;
A
#
# COMPACT_ATOMS: atom_id res chain seq x y z
N MET A 1 24.27 -2.73 -51.80
CA MET A 1 23.11 -3.59 -51.47
C MET A 1 23.39 -4.27 -50.14
N THR A 2 22.79 -3.77 -49.06
CA THR A 2 23.00 -4.19 -47.67
C THR A 2 22.20 -5.46 -47.37
N ARG A 3 22.88 -6.56 -47.02
CA ARG A 3 22.24 -7.79 -46.52
C ARG A 3 21.76 -7.57 -45.09
N LYS A 4 20.46 -7.76 -44.85
CA LYS A 4 19.86 -7.75 -43.51
C LYS A 4 20.01 -9.15 -42.90
N ASN A 5 20.87 -9.30 -41.89
CA ASN A 5 20.89 -10.51 -41.06
C ASN A 5 19.77 -10.42 -40.01
N SER A 6 18.83 -11.35 -40.06
CA SER A 6 17.77 -11.51 -39.06
C SER A 6 18.27 -12.39 -37.92
N ALA A 7 18.75 -11.78 -36.84
CA ALA A 7 19.07 -12.49 -35.61
C ALA A 7 17.78 -12.77 -34.83
N TYR A 8 17.28 -14.01 -34.88
CA TYR A 8 16.21 -14.48 -34.01
C TYR A 8 16.82 -14.92 -32.67
N PRO A 9 16.45 -14.33 -31.52
CA PRO A 9 16.86 -14.87 -30.24
C PRO A 9 16.08 -16.16 -29.97
N LEU A 10 16.80 -17.29 -29.85
CA LEU A 10 16.27 -18.57 -29.37
C LEU A 10 15.78 -18.37 -27.93
N ARG A 11 14.47 -18.17 -27.75
CA ARG A 11 13.84 -18.17 -26.43
C ARG A 11 13.39 -19.60 -26.12
N PRO A 12 13.84 -20.23 -25.02
CA PRO A 12 13.33 -21.53 -24.64
C PRO A 12 11.82 -21.44 -24.34
N PRO A 13 11.03 -22.48 -24.70
CA PRO A 13 9.61 -22.51 -24.44
C PRO A 13 9.35 -22.45 -22.93
N ARG A 14 8.34 -21.65 -22.53
CA ARG A 14 7.91 -21.58 -21.12
C ARG A 14 7.33 -22.92 -20.72
N GLU A 15 8.01 -23.62 -19.82
CA GLU A 15 7.54 -24.89 -19.26
C GLU A 15 6.24 -24.65 -18.46
N ARG A 16 5.13 -25.18 -18.97
CA ARG A 16 3.87 -25.25 -18.22
C ARG A 16 4.03 -26.31 -17.13
N GLY A 17 4.15 -25.89 -15.87
CA GLY A 17 4.14 -26.84 -14.74
C GLY A 17 5.04 -26.49 -13.55
N THR A 18 5.92 -25.49 -13.68
CA THR A 18 6.85 -25.08 -12.61
C THR A 18 6.15 -24.74 -11.29
N GLY A 19 4.94 -24.19 -11.34
CA GLY A 19 4.13 -23.90 -10.13
C GLY A 19 3.73 -25.15 -9.35
N ARG A 20 3.44 -26.27 -10.03
CA ARG A 20 3.12 -27.54 -9.37
C ARG A 20 4.38 -28.19 -8.78
N ALA A 21 5.50 -28.10 -9.48
CA ALA A 21 6.79 -28.55 -8.98
C ALA A 21 7.23 -27.76 -7.73
N PHE A 22 7.02 -26.44 -7.73
CA PHE A 22 7.30 -25.59 -6.57
C PHE A 22 6.40 -25.91 -5.38
N ALA A 23 5.09 -26.12 -5.61
CA ALA A 23 4.17 -26.54 -4.56
C ALA A 23 4.56 -27.88 -3.94
N LEU A 24 4.90 -28.88 -4.77
CA LEU A 24 5.37 -30.19 -4.30
C LEU A 24 6.69 -30.08 -3.54
N ALA A 25 7.62 -29.23 -3.99
CA ALA A 25 8.88 -29.00 -3.29
C ALA A 25 8.63 -28.44 -1.89
N VAL A 26 7.76 -27.43 -1.75
CA VAL A 26 7.42 -26.86 -0.44
C VAL A 26 6.79 -27.90 0.48
N VAL A 27 5.85 -28.72 -0.04
CA VAL A 27 5.23 -29.80 0.74
C VAL A 27 6.26 -30.80 1.25
N MET A 28 7.23 -31.21 0.41
CA MET A 28 8.31 -32.11 0.83
C MET A 28 9.20 -31.52 1.92
N HIS A 29 9.50 -30.23 1.86
CA HIS A 29 10.32 -29.57 2.90
C HIS A 29 9.56 -29.45 4.22
N VAL A 30 8.25 -29.21 4.18
CA VAL A 30 7.40 -29.18 5.39
C VAL A 30 7.33 -30.58 6.02
N LEU A 31 7.16 -31.63 5.21
CA LEU A 31 7.18 -33.01 5.70
C LEU A 31 8.54 -33.38 6.31
N LEU A 32 9.65 -33.00 5.68
CA LEU A 32 10.99 -33.21 6.22
C LEU A 32 11.17 -32.49 7.57
N GLY A 33 10.73 -31.23 7.67
CA GLY A 33 10.79 -30.47 8.91
C GLY A 33 9.95 -31.10 10.03
N PHE A 34 8.75 -31.57 9.70
CA PHE A 34 7.88 -32.27 10.65
C PHE A 34 8.49 -33.60 11.14
N PHE A 35 9.10 -34.37 10.23
CA PHE A 35 9.78 -35.61 10.56
C PHE A 35 11.02 -35.37 11.43
N LEU A 36 11.84 -34.36 11.10
CA LEU A 36 12.99 -33.96 11.92
C LEU A 36 12.56 -33.49 13.31
N TYR A 37 11.49 -32.71 13.39
CA TYR A 37 10.95 -32.25 14.67
C TYR A 37 10.52 -33.41 15.57
N HIS A 38 9.72 -34.35 15.04
CA HIS A 38 9.30 -35.52 15.80
C HIS A 38 10.46 -36.49 16.09
N GLY A 39 11.41 -36.65 15.16
CA GLY A 39 12.57 -37.54 15.34
C GLY A 39 13.58 -37.03 16.36
N ILE A 40 13.89 -35.73 16.34
CA ILE A 40 14.82 -35.12 17.30
C ILE A 40 14.18 -35.06 18.70
N HIS A 41 12.86 -34.85 18.78
CA HIS A 41 12.17 -34.85 20.07
C HIS A 41 12.21 -36.22 20.77
N TRP A 42 12.31 -37.32 20.02
CA TRP A 42 12.43 -38.66 20.60
C TRP A 42 13.86 -39.03 21.03
N GLN A 43 14.88 -38.35 20.51
CA GLN A 43 16.29 -38.62 20.85
C GLN A 43 16.79 -37.80 22.05
N ASN A 44 16.00 -36.84 22.55
CA ASN A 44 16.36 -36.01 23.70
C ASN A 44 16.00 -36.70 25.03
N SER A 45 16.56 -37.89 25.24
CA SER A 45 16.72 -38.45 26.58
C SER A 45 17.88 -37.72 27.22
N THR A 46 17.59 -36.88 28.22
CA THR A 46 18.61 -36.26 29.08
C THR A 46 19.58 -37.34 29.54
N PRO A 47 20.88 -37.26 29.23
CA PRO A 47 21.83 -38.17 29.83
C PRO A 47 21.79 -37.92 31.34
N ALA A 48 21.27 -38.90 32.10
CA ALA A 48 21.44 -38.92 33.55
C ALA A 48 22.94 -38.80 33.80
N GLY A 49 23.33 -37.86 34.67
CA GLY A 49 24.70 -37.47 34.92
C GLY A 49 25.62 -38.68 34.97
N ALA A 50 26.48 -38.82 33.97
CA ALA A 50 27.60 -39.72 34.02
C ALA A 50 28.66 -39.00 34.85
N GLU A 51 28.62 -39.26 36.15
CA GLU A 51 29.64 -38.86 37.10
C GLU A 51 30.85 -39.75 36.80
N ALA A 52 31.83 -39.18 36.10
CA ALA A 52 33.14 -39.81 35.99
C ALA A 52 33.81 -39.67 37.36
N GLU A 53 33.61 -40.66 38.22
CA GLU A 53 34.43 -40.84 39.41
C GLU A 53 35.90 -40.92 38.95
N LEU A 54 36.67 -39.89 39.30
CA LEU A 54 38.11 -39.87 39.18
C LEU A 54 38.67 -41.00 40.05
N TRP A 55 39.06 -42.11 39.42
CA TRP A 55 39.85 -43.14 40.07
C TRP A 55 41.26 -42.59 40.32
N THR A 56 41.47 -42.09 41.53
CA THR A 56 42.80 -42.00 42.14
C THR A 56 42.71 -42.55 43.54
N GLU A 57 42.81 -43.87 43.65
CA GLU A 57 43.04 -44.57 44.91
C GLU A 57 44.56 -44.68 45.10
N VAL A 58 45.10 -43.85 46.00
CA VAL A 58 46.48 -43.96 46.48
C VAL A 58 46.49 -45.06 47.54
N PRO A 59 47.26 -46.16 47.40
CA PRO A 59 47.43 -47.10 48.49
C PRO A 59 48.30 -46.46 49.57
N ASP A 60 47.70 -46.17 50.72
CA ASP A 60 48.39 -45.99 51.99
C ASP A 60 48.83 -47.37 52.48
N ILE A 61 50.10 -47.71 52.29
CA ILE A 61 50.72 -48.92 52.85
C ILE A 61 51.54 -48.54 54.07
N SER A 62 50.86 -48.66 55.21
CA SER A 62 51.43 -48.70 56.54
C SER A 62 52.46 -49.84 56.68
N THR A 63 53.58 -49.52 57.30
CA THR A 63 54.72 -50.40 57.60
C THR A 63 54.45 -51.30 58.81
N PRO A 64 54.78 -52.61 58.75
CA PRO A 64 55.03 -53.41 59.94
C PRO A 64 56.53 -53.39 60.30
N ARG A 65 56.81 -52.98 61.54
CA ARG A 65 58.15 -52.95 62.15
C ARG A 65 58.57 -54.34 62.63
N GLN A 66 59.73 -54.83 62.19
CA GLN A 66 60.41 -56.01 62.74
C GLN A 66 61.47 -55.60 63.79
N PRO A 67 61.68 -56.38 64.87
CA PRO A 67 62.67 -56.11 65.92
C PRO A 67 64.11 -56.50 65.52
N PRO A 68 65.14 -55.90 66.16
CA PRO A 68 66.54 -56.08 65.76
C PRO A 68 67.21 -57.32 66.41
N PRO A 69 68.06 -58.05 65.68
CA PRO A 69 69.04 -58.98 66.27
C PRO A 69 70.38 -58.30 66.67
N PRO A 70 71.15 -58.91 67.60
CA PRO A 70 72.26 -58.29 68.34
C PRO A 70 73.57 -58.07 67.53
N PRO A 71 74.52 -57.26 68.05
CA PRO A 71 75.66 -56.77 67.29
C PRO A 71 76.82 -57.78 67.26
N VAL A 72 77.42 -57.93 66.07
CA VAL A 72 78.75 -58.53 65.88
C VAL A 72 79.76 -57.43 65.55
N PRO A 73 80.90 -57.35 66.26
CA PRO A 73 81.93 -56.35 66.02
C PRO A 73 82.80 -56.79 64.84
N VAL A 74 82.88 -55.96 63.80
CA VAL A 74 83.84 -56.13 62.71
C VAL A 74 84.62 -54.83 62.53
N ALA A 75 85.94 -55.03 62.48
CA ALA A 75 87.04 -54.08 62.47
C ALA A 75 86.90 -52.84 61.57
N PRO A 76 87.60 -51.73 61.91
CA PRO A 76 87.72 -50.58 61.03
C PRO A 76 88.54 -50.96 59.78
N ALA A 77 87.89 -50.90 58.62
CA ALA A 77 88.55 -51.00 57.33
C ALA A 77 89.07 -49.60 56.90
N PRO A 78 90.20 -49.55 56.18
CA PRO A 78 91.00 -48.33 55.95
C PRO A 78 90.30 -47.33 55.00
N PRO A 79 90.68 -46.04 55.01
CA PRO A 79 90.17 -45.08 54.04
C PRO A 79 90.70 -45.44 52.65
N VAL A 80 89.79 -45.69 51.72
CA VAL A 80 90.07 -45.92 50.28
C VAL A 80 89.53 -44.75 49.45
N PRO A 81 90.18 -44.44 48.30
CA PRO A 81 90.51 -43.07 47.89
C PRO A 81 89.48 -42.37 46.99
N ASP A 82 89.68 -41.06 46.84
CA ASP A 82 89.03 -39.98 46.07
C ASP A 82 88.24 -40.29 44.76
N GLU A 83 88.29 -41.48 44.16
CA GLU A 83 87.68 -41.79 42.85
C GLU A 83 86.13 -41.83 42.85
N GLN A 84 85.50 -42.16 43.98
CA GLN A 84 84.03 -42.26 44.07
C GLN A 84 83.36 -40.88 44.09
N ALA A 85 84.06 -39.86 44.60
CA ALA A 85 83.57 -38.48 44.60
C ALA A 85 83.54 -37.91 43.17
N ASP A 86 84.52 -38.26 42.34
CA ASP A 86 84.60 -37.82 40.94
C ASP A 86 83.51 -38.46 40.06
N ILE A 87 83.16 -39.72 40.30
CA ILE A 87 82.04 -40.40 39.61
C ILE A 87 80.70 -39.74 39.96
N ALA A 88 80.46 -39.43 41.24
CA ALA A 88 79.25 -38.74 41.68
C ALA A 88 79.15 -37.32 41.09
N LEU A 89 80.27 -36.61 40.95
CA LEU A 89 80.32 -35.30 40.28
C LEU A 89 80.01 -35.40 38.79
N GLN A 90 80.51 -36.43 38.10
CA GLN A 90 80.25 -36.67 36.68
C GLN A 90 78.78 -37.04 36.40
N GLU A 91 78.16 -37.87 37.23
CA GLU A 91 76.73 -38.20 37.13
C GLU A 91 75.84 -36.98 37.37
N LYS A 92 76.14 -36.18 38.39
CA LYS A 92 75.41 -34.93 38.66
C LYS A 92 75.50 -33.95 37.49
N LYS A 93 76.67 -33.84 36.84
CA LYS A 93 76.85 -33.01 35.63
C LYS A 93 76.04 -33.55 34.45
N ARG A 94 75.96 -34.88 34.27
CA ARG A 94 75.12 -35.51 33.23
C ARG A 94 73.63 -35.26 33.47
N GLN A 95 73.17 -35.42 34.71
CA GLN A 95 71.78 -35.13 35.10
C GLN A 95 71.43 -33.65 34.89
N GLN A 96 72.33 -32.72 35.24
CA GLN A 96 72.14 -31.30 34.96
C GLN A 96 72.06 -31.00 33.46
N GLN A 97 72.90 -31.63 32.64
CA GLN A 97 72.87 -31.45 31.18
C GLN A 97 71.60 -32.05 30.54
N GLU A 98 71.12 -33.19 31.04
CA GLU A 98 69.85 -33.79 30.62
C GLU A 98 68.66 -32.91 31.03
N ALA A 99 68.64 -32.39 32.26
CA ALA A 99 67.63 -31.45 32.72
C ALA A 99 67.61 -30.15 31.89
N GLN A 100 68.79 -29.60 31.53
CA GLN A 100 68.89 -28.44 30.64
C GLN A 100 68.36 -28.73 29.24
N ARG A 101 68.68 -29.90 28.66
CA ARG A 101 68.15 -30.31 27.35
C ARG A 101 66.63 -30.50 27.39
N GLN A 102 66.10 -31.10 28.46
CA GLN A 102 64.65 -31.25 28.64
C GLN A 102 63.95 -29.89 28.81
N ALA A 103 64.54 -28.96 29.57
CA ALA A 103 64.01 -27.61 29.71
C ALA A 103 64.00 -26.86 28.37
N GLN A 104 65.07 -26.94 27.57
CA GLN A 104 65.12 -26.33 26.23
C GLN A 104 64.07 -26.92 25.28
N LEU A 105 63.86 -28.24 25.30
CA LEU A 105 62.81 -28.88 24.50
C LEU A 105 61.41 -28.46 24.96
N ALA A 106 61.18 -28.34 26.26
CA ALA A 106 59.91 -27.87 26.81
C ALA A 106 59.63 -26.41 26.43
N GLU A 107 60.64 -25.54 26.48
CA GLU A 107 60.53 -24.15 26.01
C GLU A 107 60.27 -24.08 24.49
N GLN A 108 60.96 -24.89 23.69
CA GLN A 108 60.74 -24.95 22.24
C GLN A 108 59.32 -25.45 21.92
N GLN A 109 58.83 -26.49 22.61
CA GLN A 109 57.46 -26.97 22.46
C GLN A 109 56.44 -25.91 22.87
N ARG A 110 56.68 -25.19 23.98
CA ARG A 110 55.81 -24.08 24.41
C ARG A 110 55.79 -22.94 23.38
N GLN A 111 56.94 -22.58 22.79
CA GLN A 111 57.00 -21.58 21.73
C GLN A 111 56.26 -22.04 20.47
N GLN A 112 56.42 -23.31 20.06
CA GLN A 112 55.69 -23.87 18.92
C GLN A 112 54.18 -23.90 19.16
N GLN A 113 53.72 -24.27 20.36
CA GLN A 113 52.30 -24.24 20.73
C GLN A 113 51.75 -22.81 20.69
N LEU A 114 52.48 -21.82 21.23
CA LEU A 114 52.06 -20.42 21.17
C LEU A 114 51.99 -19.91 19.73
N GLN A 115 52.96 -20.26 18.88
CA GLN A 115 52.92 -19.91 17.45
C GLN A 115 51.75 -20.58 16.72
N ALA A 116 51.46 -21.85 17.02
CA ALA A 116 50.31 -22.56 16.45
C ALA A 116 48.98 -21.92 16.88
N GLN A 117 48.82 -21.59 18.16
CA GLN A 117 47.63 -20.88 18.66
C GLN A 117 47.47 -19.50 18.02
N GLN A 118 48.55 -18.73 17.87
CA GLN A 118 48.50 -17.43 17.20
C GLN A 118 48.16 -17.56 15.70
N ALA A 119 48.69 -18.57 15.01
CA ALA A 119 48.39 -18.83 13.61
C ALA A 119 46.92 -19.24 13.42
N GLU A 120 46.38 -20.08 14.31
CA GLU A 120 44.97 -20.46 14.29
C GLU A 120 44.06 -19.27 14.60
N ALA A 121 44.37 -18.47 15.62
CA ALA A 121 43.62 -17.26 15.95
C ALA A 121 43.60 -16.26 14.78
N LYS A 122 44.74 -16.04 14.11
CA LYS A 122 44.80 -15.20 12.89
C LYS A 122 43.96 -15.79 11.75
N ARG A 123 44.00 -17.11 11.54
CA ARG A 123 43.18 -17.76 10.52
C ARG A 123 41.69 -17.64 10.83
N GLN A 124 41.29 -17.79 12.08
CA GLN A 124 39.90 -17.60 12.52
C GLN A 124 39.46 -16.13 12.33
N GLN A 125 40.31 -15.15 12.68
CA GLN A 125 40.04 -13.73 12.43
C GLN A 125 39.87 -13.43 10.93
N GLN A 126 40.75 -13.94 10.06
CA GLN A 126 40.64 -13.77 8.61
C GLN A 126 39.34 -14.36 8.04
N LEU A 127 38.92 -15.53 8.53
CA LEU A 127 37.65 -16.13 8.14
C LEU A 127 36.45 -15.30 8.63
N ALA A 128 36.51 -14.77 9.85
CA ALA A 128 35.48 -13.89 10.39
C ALA A 128 35.39 -12.57 9.59
N ASP A 129 36.53 -11.96 9.25
CA ASP A 129 36.59 -10.75 8.43
C ASP A 129 36.05 -10.99 7.03
N GLN A 130 36.42 -12.11 6.39
CA GLN A 130 35.91 -12.48 5.07
C GLN A 130 34.39 -12.74 5.12
N ALA A 131 33.90 -13.42 6.17
CA ALA A 131 32.47 -13.62 6.38
C ALA A 131 31.72 -12.30 6.60
N ALA A 132 32.28 -11.38 7.40
CA ALA A 132 31.72 -10.06 7.64
C ALA A 132 31.68 -9.21 6.36
N GLN A 133 32.74 -9.23 5.54
CA GLN A 133 32.77 -8.56 4.24
C GLN A 133 31.74 -9.13 3.27
N LEU A 134 31.59 -10.45 3.19
CA LEU A 134 30.57 -11.09 2.35
C LEU A 134 29.15 -10.76 2.82
N ALA A 135 28.92 -10.73 4.15
CA ALA A 135 27.65 -10.32 4.73
C ALA A 135 27.35 -8.83 4.43
N ALA A 136 28.34 -7.95 4.57
CA ALA A 136 28.21 -6.53 4.25
C ALA A 136 27.95 -6.30 2.75
N GLN A 137 28.64 -7.01 1.85
CA GLN A 137 28.40 -6.94 0.41
C GLN A 137 26.99 -7.43 0.04
N LYS A 138 26.53 -8.54 0.64
CA LYS A 138 25.14 -9.03 0.43
C LYS A 138 24.10 -8.04 0.95
N ALA A 139 24.33 -7.45 2.12
CA ALA A 139 23.45 -6.44 2.70
C ALA A 139 23.40 -5.16 1.83
N ALA A 140 24.55 -4.71 1.33
CA ALA A 140 24.64 -3.57 0.40
C ALA A 140 23.93 -3.87 -0.92
N ALA A 141 24.13 -5.06 -1.50
CA ALA A 141 23.46 -5.48 -2.73
C ALA A 141 21.93 -5.60 -2.56
N LEU A 142 21.46 -6.14 -1.42
CA LEU A 142 20.04 -6.18 -1.08
C LEU A 142 19.45 -4.78 -0.93
N LYS A 143 20.15 -3.87 -0.24
CA LYS A 143 19.73 -2.48 -0.08
C LYS A 143 19.67 -1.75 -1.43
N GLN A 144 20.68 -1.94 -2.29
CA GLN A 144 20.70 -1.36 -3.63
C GLN A 144 19.56 -1.91 -4.50
N LYS A 145 19.28 -3.22 -4.43
CA LYS A 145 18.16 -3.85 -5.14
C LYS A 145 16.81 -3.33 -4.64
N GLN A 146 16.63 -3.14 -3.33
CA GLN A 146 15.42 -2.55 -2.77
C GLN A 146 15.24 -1.09 -3.21
N GLN A 147 16.32 -0.30 -3.21
CA GLN A 147 16.28 1.09 -3.70
C GLN A 147 15.94 1.17 -5.19
N GLN A 148 16.52 0.28 -6.01
CA GLN A 148 16.17 0.18 -7.44
C GLN A 148 14.70 -0.19 -7.64
N GLN A 149 14.19 -1.19 -6.91
CA GLN A 149 12.78 -1.58 -6.99
C GLN A 149 11.84 -0.44 -6.56
N GLN A 150 12.20 0.32 -5.53
CA GLN A 150 11.43 1.49 -5.09
C GLN A 150 11.48 2.60 -6.14
N ALA A 151 12.65 2.89 -6.71
CA ALA A 151 12.82 3.88 -7.77
C ALA A 151 12.05 3.50 -9.04
N ASP A 152 12.11 2.24 -9.46
CA ASP A 152 11.37 1.72 -10.61
C ASP A 152 9.86 1.78 -10.38
N LYS A 153 9.39 1.43 -9.16
CA LYS A 153 7.98 1.54 -8.79
C LYS A 153 7.51 3.00 -8.79
N LEU A 154 8.30 3.93 -8.25
CA LEU A 154 8.01 5.37 -8.28
C LEU A 154 7.96 5.89 -9.72
N LYS A 155 8.93 5.51 -10.56
CA LYS A 155 8.97 5.90 -11.97
C LYS A 155 7.78 5.33 -12.75
N GLN A 156 7.38 4.09 -12.47
CA GLN A 156 6.19 3.48 -13.08
C GLN A 156 4.90 4.18 -12.62
N GLN A 157 4.79 4.55 -11.35
CA GLN A 157 3.66 5.32 -10.83
C GLN A 157 3.58 6.71 -11.47
N GLN A 158 4.70 7.42 -11.57
CA GLN A 158 4.77 8.73 -12.24
C GLN A 158 4.39 8.63 -13.72
N LEU A 159 4.88 7.61 -14.43
CA LEU A 159 4.54 7.40 -15.83
C LEU A 159 3.05 7.06 -16.00
N ALA A 160 2.48 6.23 -15.12
CA ALA A 160 1.06 5.90 -15.14
C ALA A 160 0.18 7.13 -14.83
N GLU A 161 0.60 7.96 -13.87
CA GLU A 161 -0.10 9.20 -13.54
C GLU A 161 0.00 10.23 -14.66
N GLN A 162 1.16 10.37 -15.29
CA GLN A 162 1.36 11.22 -16.46
C GLN A 162 0.48 10.74 -17.63
N GLN A 163 0.47 9.43 -17.94
CA GLN A 163 -0.41 8.87 -18.97
C GLN A 163 -1.89 9.10 -18.65
N LYS A 164 -2.29 8.99 -17.38
CA LYS A 164 -3.67 9.27 -16.96
C LYS A 164 -4.01 10.76 -17.12
N GLN A 165 -3.09 11.67 -16.78
CA GLN A 165 -3.28 13.10 -17.00
C GLN A 165 -3.36 13.45 -18.49
N ASP A 166 -2.49 12.87 -19.32
CA ASP A 166 -2.49 13.09 -20.76
C ASP A 166 -3.77 12.54 -21.41
N GLN A 167 -4.24 11.36 -21.00
CA GLN A 167 -5.54 10.83 -21.43
C GLN A 167 -6.70 11.73 -20.98
N LEU A 168 -6.67 12.24 -19.74
CA LEU A 168 -7.72 13.13 -19.25
C LEU A 168 -7.75 14.44 -20.04
N LYS A 169 -6.58 15.03 -20.32
CA LYS A 169 -6.45 16.22 -21.17
C LYS A 169 -6.94 15.95 -22.58
N GLN A 170 -6.59 14.80 -23.17
CA GLN A 170 -7.03 14.43 -24.51
C GLN A 170 -8.55 14.24 -24.57
N GLN A 171 -9.14 13.55 -23.58
CA GLN A 171 -10.61 13.43 -23.46
C GLN A 171 -11.29 14.79 -23.30
N GLN A 172 -10.77 15.67 -22.45
CA GLN A 172 -11.30 17.03 -22.31
C GLN A 172 -11.21 17.83 -23.60
N LEU A 173 -10.12 17.67 -24.37
CA LEU A 173 -9.96 18.33 -25.66
C LEU A 173 -10.96 17.77 -26.69
N GLU A 174 -11.14 16.45 -26.74
CA GLU A 174 -12.12 15.80 -27.62
C GLU A 174 -13.56 16.20 -27.26
N ASP A 175 -13.90 16.24 -25.97
CA ASP A 175 -15.22 16.66 -25.51
C ASP A 175 -15.49 18.14 -25.83
N GLN A 176 -14.49 19.02 -25.63
CA GLN A 176 -14.60 20.42 -26.05
C GLN A 176 -14.76 20.55 -27.57
N GLN A 177 -14.02 19.77 -28.36
CA GLN A 177 -14.17 19.79 -29.82
C GLN A 177 -15.54 19.27 -30.25
N LYS A 178 -16.04 18.18 -29.66
CA LYS A 178 -17.39 17.66 -29.95
C LYS A 178 -18.46 18.66 -29.56
N GLN A 179 -18.32 19.32 -28.41
CA GLN A 179 -19.26 20.35 -27.96
C GLN A 179 -19.23 21.56 -28.90
N ALA A 180 -18.04 22.05 -29.29
CA ALA A 180 -17.89 23.14 -30.24
C ALA A 180 -18.46 22.80 -31.63
N GLN A 181 -18.27 21.57 -32.11
CA GLN A 181 -18.86 21.09 -33.36
C GLN A 181 -20.39 21.00 -33.26
N ALA A 182 -20.92 20.45 -32.15
CA ALA A 182 -22.36 20.36 -31.91
C ALA A 182 -23.00 21.75 -31.82
N ASP A 183 -22.36 22.71 -31.16
CA ASP A 183 -22.85 24.09 -31.06
C ASP A 183 -22.76 24.83 -32.39
N ALA A 184 -21.69 24.61 -33.16
CA ALA A 184 -21.56 25.14 -34.52
C ALA A 184 -22.65 24.57 -35.46
N GLN A 185 -22.93 23.27 -35.37
CA GLN A 185 -23.96 22.61 -36.17
C GLN A 185 -25.36 23.09 -35.78
N LYS A 186 -25.68 23.21 -34.48
CA LYS A 186 -26.93 23.82 -34.00
C LYS A 186 -27.11 25.25 -34.50
N LYS A 187 -26.05 26.08 -34.49
CA LYS A 187 -26.10 27.44 -35.04
C LYS A 187 -26.33 27.44 -36.55
N ALA A 188 -25.67 26.55 -37.29
CA ALA A 188 -25.85 26.42 -38.73
C ALA A 188 -27.28 25.96 -39.09
N ASP A 189 -27.82 24.97 -38.36
CA ASP A 189 -29.19 24.47 -38.55
C ASP A 189 -30.22 25.53 -38.18
N ALA A 190 -30.00 26.29 -37.10
CA ALA A 190 -30.87 27.41 -36.73
C ALA A 190 -30.86 28.52 -37.79
N GLN A 191 -29.69 28.87 -38.35
CA GLN A 191 -29.60 29.84 -39.45
C GLN A 191 -30.27 29.33 -40.73
N LYS A 192 -30.09 28.05 -41.09
CA LYS A 192 -30.79 27.44 -42.24
C LYS A 192 -32.30 27.44 -42.04
N ALA A 193 -32.78 27.09 -40.85
CA ALA A 193 -34.21 27.10 -40.51
C ALA A 193 -34.79 28.53 -40.51
N ALA A 194 -34.06 29.52 -39.98
CA ALA A 194 -34.46 30.92 -40.02
C ALA A 194 -34.53 31.46 -41.46
N LYS A 195 -33.52 31.15 -42.29
CA LYS A 195 -33.50 31.52 -43.70
C LYS A 195 -34.64 30.86 -44.48
N ALA A 196 -34.87 29.56 -44.28
CA ALA A 196 -35.99 28.85 -44.89
C ALA A 196 -37.36 29.43 -44.49
N LYS A 197 -37.54 29.81 -43.21
CA LYS A 197 -38.75 30.52 -42.75
C LYS A 197 -38.89 31.90 -43.40
N ALA A 198 -37.81 32.66 -43.52
CA ALA A 198 -37.82 33.98 -44.16
C ALA A 198 -38.16 33.87 -45.66
N ASP A 199 -37.55 32.92 -46.36
CA ASP A 199 -37.81 32.66 -47.78
C ASP A 199 -39.26 32.20 -48.01
N ALA A 200 -39.79 31.32 -47.14
CA ALA A 200 -41.19 30.89 -47.17
C ALA A 200 -42.17 32.04 -46.89
N ALA A 201 -41.88 32.89 -45.90
CA ALA A 201 -42.68 34.07 -45.61
C ALA A 201 -42.66 35.09 -46.77
N ALA A 202 -41.50 35.30 -47.41
CA ALA A 202 -41.39 36.16 -48.59
C ALA A 202 -42.17 35.59 -49.80
N ALA A 203 -42.13 34.27 -49.99
CA ALA A 203 -42.92 33.61 -51.04
C ALA A 203 -44.43 33.70 -50.77
N GLN A 204 -44.87 33.52 -49.52
CA GLN A 204 -46.26 33.71 -49.12
C GLN A 204 -46.71 35.16 -49.29
N ALA A 205 -45.89 36.13 -48.88
CA ALA A 205 -46.21 37.55 -49.05
C ALA A 205 -46.37 37.91 -50.54
N LYS A 206 -45.51 37.40 -51.43
CA LYS A 206 -45.66 37.59 -52.88
C LYS A 206 -46.97 36.98 -53.41
N LYS A 207 -47.33 35.77 -52.99
CA LYS A 207 -48.61 35.14 -53.38
C LYS A 207 -49.82 35.93 -52.88
N LEU A 208 -49.80 36.37 -51.62
CA LEU A 208 -50.89 37.14 -51.03
C LEU A 208 -51.07 38.50 -51.71
N ASP A 209 -49.98 39.16 -52.12
CA ASP A 209 -50.05 40.46 -52.82
C ASP A 209 -50.55 40.29 -54.26
N GLN A 210 -50.21 39.18 -54.92
CA GLN A 210 -50.81 38.79 -56.21
C GLN A 210 -52.33 38.55 -56.07
N GLU A 211 -52.77 37.80 -55.05
CA GLU A 211 -54.20 37.59 -54.77
C GLU A 211 -54.92 38.90 -54.44
N ARG A 212 -54.32 39.77 -53.63
CA ARG A 212 -54.89 41.09 -53.32
C ARG A 212 -55.08 41.92 -54.58
N ARG A 213 -54.06 41.97 -55.47
CA ARG A 213 -54.17 42.66 -56.76
C ARG A 213 -55.24 42.06 -57.66
N ALA A 214 -55.33 40.73 -57.72
CA ALA A 214 -56.38 40.04 -58.48
C ALA A 214 -57.79 40.35 -57.94
N ARG A 215 -57.97 40.34 -56.62
CA ARG A 215 -59.24 40.69 -55.96
C ARG A 215 -59.63 42.14 -56.18
N LEU A 216 -58.67 43.07 -56.10
CA LEU A 216 -58.91 44.48 -56.41
C LEU A 216 -59.29 44.67 -57.89
N ALA A 217 -58.64 43.98 -58.82
CA ALA A 217 -58.99 44.02 -60.24
C ALA A 217 -60.40 43.44 -60.50
N GLN A 218 -60.76 42.34 -59.82
CA GLN A 218 -62.11 41.76 -59.89
C GLN A 218 -63.16 42.70 -59.29
N MET A 219 -62.84 43.39 -58.19
CA MET A 219 -63.73 44.38 -57.56
C MET A 219 -63.86 45.65 -58.40
N GLN A 220 -62.80 46.09 -59.09
CA GLN A 220 -62.85 47.18 -60.08
C GLN A 220 -63.67 46.77 -61.32
N GLY A 221 -63.75 45.46 -61.62
CA GLY A 221 -64.70 44.89 -62.59
C GLY A 221 -66.13 44.68 -62.04
N MET A 222 -66.31 44.67 -60.73
CA MET A 222 -67.60 44.56 -60.04
C MET A 222 -68.11 45.89 -59.46
N ALA A 223 -67.40 47.00 -59.66
CA ALA A 223 -67.77 48.36 -59.23
C ALA A 223 -68.91 48.99 -60.06
N GLY A 224 -69.90 48.15 -60.41
CA GLY A 224 -71.28 48.50 -60.70
C GLY A 224 -72.24 47.82 -59.71
N GLY A 225 -71.86 47.62 -58.45
CA GLY A 225 -72.68 46.91 -57.48
C GLY A 225 -72.28 47.17 -56.02
N GLU A 226 -73.27 47.55 -55.23
CA GLU A 226 -73.23 48.16 -53.91
C GLU A 226 -72.99 47.19 -52.73
N GLY A 227 -72.30 47.70 -51.69
CA GLY A 227 -72.59 47.42 -50.27
C GLY A 227 -72.10 46.11 -49.63
N SER A 228 -71.29 46.22 -48.57
CA SER A 228 -71.71 45.87 -47.20
C SER A 228 -70.53 45.52 -46.26
N THR A 229 -70.59 46.12 -45.07
CA THR A 229 -69.70 46.06 -43.90
C THR A 229 -69.77 44.74 -43.13
N GLY A 230 -68.70 44.38 -42.42
CA GLY A 230 -68.75 43.31 -41.41
C GLY A 230 -67.45 43.15 -40.62
N ASP A 231 -67.43 43.76 -39.44
CA ASP A 231 -66.43 43.68 -38.37
C ASP A 231 -66.36 42.29 -37.71
N GLY A 232 -65.28 41.94 -37.01
CA GLY A 232 -65.14 40.61 -36.38
C GLY A 232 -63.84 40.36 -35.60
N LEU A 233 -63.85 40.82 -34.35
CA LEU A 233 -62.85 40.66 -33.27
C LEU A 233 -62.49 39.21 -32.85
N ALA A 234 -61.39 39.14 -32.08
CA ALA A 234 -60.92 38.10 -31.13
C ALA A 234 -59.91 37.08 -31.70
N LYS A 235 -58.85 36.64 -31.02
CA LYS A 235 -58.66 36.41 -29.58
C LYS A 235 -57.15 36.30 -29.27
N SER A 236 -56.65 37.18 -28.41
CA SER A 236 -55.34 37.05 -27.76
C SER A 236 -55.43 35.96 -26.68
N GLY A 237 -54.52 34.98 -26.74
CA GLY A 237 -54.34 33.96 -25.73
C GLY A 237 -52.99 34.14 -25.05
N THR A 238 -52.95 34.93 -23.97
CA THR A 238 -51.86 34.99 -23.01
C THR A 238 -51.89 33.73 -22.13
N GLY A 239 -50.98 32.79 -22.40
CA GLY A 239 -50.72 31.65 -21.52
C GLY A 239 -49.86 32.07 -20.33
N SER A 240 -50.50 32.35 -19.20
CA SER A 240 -49.83 32.40 -17.89
C SER A 240 -49.69 30.97 -17.38
N GLY A 241 -48.48 30.43 -17.43
CA GLY A 241 -48.11 29.15 -16.84
C GLY A 241 -46.99 29.38 -15.83
N SER A 242 -47.34 29.77 -14.61
CA SER A 242 -46.40 29.77 -13.47
C SER A 242 -46.70 28.53 -12.62
N GLY A 243 -46.02 27.43 -12.97
CA GLY A 243 -46.10 26.16 -12.27
C GLY A 243 -45.01 26.03 -11.20
N GLY A 244 -45.47 25.97 -9.95
CA GLY A 244 -44.91 25.29 -8.77
C GLY A 244 -43.42 24.98 -8.70
N THR A 245 -42.69 25.76 -7.89
CA THR A 245 -41.46 25.32 -7.20
C THR A 245 -41.37 25.86 -5.77
N ALA A 246 -42.48 26.35 -5.19
CA ALA A 246 -42.51 26.75 -3.80
C ALA A 246 -42.70 25.50 -2.92
N THR A 247 -41.69 25.19 -2.11
CA THR A 247 -41.77 24.18 -1.04
C THR A 247 -43.00 24.47 -0.17
N SER A 248 -43.80 23.44 0.15
CA SER A 248 -44.99 23.68 0.96
C SER A 248 -44.64 24.19 2.37
N PRO A 249 -45.46 25.08 2.96
CA PRO A 249 -45.32 25.46 4.35
C PRO A 249 -45.38 24.21 5.26
N GLY A 250 -44.32 23.95 6.03
CA GLY A 250 -44.22 22.80 6.95
C GLY A 250 -43.43 21.58 6.42
N TYR A 251 -42.99 21.59 5.15
CA TYR A 251 -42.13 20.53 4.61
C TYR A 251 -40.78 20.45 5.34
N ALA A 252 -40.20 21.60 5.68
CA ALA A 252 -38.94 21.68 6.43
C ALA A 252 -39.02 20.95 7.78
N ASP A 253 -40.16 20.97 8.47
CA ASP A 253 -40.35 20.28 9.74
C ASP A 253 -40.46 18.76 9.58
N LYS A 254 -41.07 18.28 8.48
CA LYS A 254 -41.07 16.85 8.12
C LYS A 254 -39.64 16.36 7.88
N VAL A 255 -38.84 17.12 7.14
CA VAL A 255 -37.44 16.79 6.89
C VAL A 255 -36.65 16.81 8.20
N ARG A 256 -36.82 17.83 9.04
CA ARG A 256 -36.15 17.90 10.36
C ARG A 256 -36.48 16.70 11.24
N ARG A 257 -37.74 16.26 11.31
CA ARG A 257 -38.15 15.07 12.07
C ARG A 257 -37.50 13.79 11.55
N ARG A 258 -37.26 13.69 10.24
CA ARG A 258 -36.57 12.56 9.63
C ARG A 258 -35.07 12.58 9.91
N VAL A 259 -34.44 13.76 9.87
CA VAL A 259 -33.00 13.94 10.01
C VAL A 259 -32.53 13.90 11.46
N ARG A 260 -33.30 14.48 12.38
CA ARG A 260 -32.96 14.60 13.80
C ARG A 260 -32.48 13.31 14.48
N PRO A 261 -33.16 12.15 14.36
CA PRO A 261 -32.70 10.92 15.01
C PRO A 261 -31.37 10.39 14.46
N ASN A 262 -30.94 10.83 13.28
CA ASN A 262 -29.69 10.43 12.65
C ASN A 262 -28.51 11.36 13.01
N ILE A 263 -28.75 12.42 13.80
CA ILE A 263 -27.69 13.34 14.23
C ILE A 263 -26.93 12.70 15.41
N VAL A 264 -25.68 12.32 15.16
CA VAL A 264 -24.76 11.84 16.20
C VAL A 264 -23.79 12.97 16.54
N TRP A 265 -24.04 13.66 17.65
CA TRP A 265 -23.22 14.78 18.14
C TRP A 265 -23.01 14.67 19.65
N ALA A 266 -21.78 14.90 20.11
CA ALA A 266 -21.39 14.81 21.52
C ALA A 266 -20.66 16.06 22.04
N GLY A 267 -20.64 17.14 21.26
CA GLY A 267 -20.00 18.41 21.62
C GLY A 267 -20.97 19.43 22.21
N ASP A 268 -20.51 20.68 22.36
CA ASP A 268 -21.36 21.78 22.80
C ASP A 268 -22.55 22.00 21.85
N THR A 269 -23.69 22.36 22.41
CA THR A 269 -24.96 22.52 21.70
C THR A 269 -25.39 23.97 21.57
N GLN A 270 -24.73 24.89 22.30
CA GLN A 270 -25.12 26.30 22.31
C GLN A 270 -24.62 27.04 21.06
N GLY A 271 -25.52 27.75 20.38
CA GLY A 271 -25.17 28.68 19.30
C GLY A 271 -24.76 28.06 17.96
N LEU A 272 -24.73 26.74 17.82
CA LEU A 272 -24.39 26.08 16.55
C LEU A 272 -25.61 25.99 15.63
N GLU A 273 -25.49 26.57 14.45
CA GLU A 273 -26.52 26.54 13.40
C GLU A 273 -25.88 26.32 12.04
N THR A 274 -26.30 25.25 11.34
CA THR A 274 -25.80 24.94 10.00
C THR A 274 -26.97 24.93 9.02
N GLU A 275 -26.83 25.71 7.94
CA GLU A 275 -27.80 25.74 6.85
C GLU A 275 -27.29 24.87 5.70
N ILE A 276 -28.07 23.87 5.31
CA ILE A 276 -27.72 22.88 4.29
C ILE A 276 -28.71 22.99 3.14
N ALA A 277 -28.20 23.13 1.93
CA ALA A 277 -28.98 23.01 0.71
C ALA A 277 -28.98 21.54 0.26
N VAL A 278 -30.18 21.01 0.07
CA VAL A 278 -30.39 19.62 -0.35
C VAL A 278 -31.07 19.61 -1.70
N ARG A 279 -30.58 18.77 -2.61
CA ARG A 279 -31.21 18.48 -3.90
C ARG A 279 -31.64 17.01 -3.89
N CYS A 280 -32.89 16.78 -4.28
CA CYS A 280 -33.49 15.45 -4.30
C CYS A 280 -34.18 15.17 -5.63
N SER A 281 -34.33 13.90 -5.97
CA SER A 281 -35.22 13.47 -7.03
C SER A 281 -36.68 13.57 -6.57
N PRO A 282 -37.66 13.57 -7.50
CA PRO A 282 -39.08 13.52 -7.16
C PRO A 282 -39.49 12.28 -6.33
N SER A 283 -38.66 11.22 -6.34
CA SER A 283 -38.84 10.00 -5.53
C SER A 283 -38.30 10.13 -4.10
N GLY A 284 -37.69 11.27 -3.73
CA GLY A 284 -37.08 11.50 -2.42
C GLY A 284 -35.62 11.08 -2.33
N THR A 285 -35.04 10.51 -3.38
CA THR A 285 -33.63 10.10 -3.39
C THR A 285 -32.71 11.32 -3.35
N LEU A 286 -31.73 11.30 -2.46
CA LEU A 286 -30.76 12.37 -2.31
C LEU A 286 -29.83 12.46 -3.54
N LEU A 287 -29.73 13.65 -4.16
CA LEU A 287 -28.82 13.90 -5.29
C LEU A 287 -27.58 14.67 -4.87
N SER A 288 -27.76 15.74 -4.07
CA SER A 288 -26.63 16.53 -3.57
C SER A 288 -26.95 17.15 -2.21
N VAL A 289 -25.92 17.24 -1.38
CA VAL A 289 -25.95 17.94 -0.09
C VAL A 289 -24.79 18.91 -0.07
N SER A 290 -25.05 20.17 0.24
CA SER A 290 -24.01 21.19 0.39
C SER A 290 -24.32 22.12 1.55
N VAL A 291 -23.30 22.42 2.35
CA VAL A 291 -23.39 23.43 3.41
C VAL A 291 -23.42 24.81 2.77
N THR A 292 -24.50 25.55 2.99
CA THR A 292 -24.67 26.95 2.52
C THR A 292 -24.18 27.94 3.56
N ARG A 293 -24.36 27.62 4.85
CA ARG A 293 -23.86 28.40 5.98
C ARG A 293 -23.29 27.45 7.01
N SER A 294 -22.00 27.57 7.29
CA SER A 294 -21.33 26.82 8.34
C SER A 294 -21.69 27.37 9.72
N SER A 295 -21.68 26.50 10.72
CA SER A 295 -21.87 26.87 12.14
C SER A 295 -20.63 27.49 12.78
N GLY A 296 -19.49 27.50 12.07
CA GLY A 296 -18.18 27.82 12.63
C GLY A 296 -17.48 26.62 13.27
N ASN A 297 -18.16 25.47 13.41
CA ASN A 297 -17.57 24.22 13.88
C ASN A 297 -17.66 23.12 12.80
N ALA A 298 -16.52 22.78 12.20
CA ALA A 298 -16.44 21.77 11.14
C ALA A 298 -16.96 20.39 11.57
N GLN A 299 -16.74 20.00 12.84
CA GLN A 299 -17.20 18.69 13.32
C GLN A 299 -18.72 18.61 13.39
N TRP A 300 -19.38 19.72 13.72
CA TRP A 300 -20.85 19.81 13.72
C TRP A 300 -21.39 19.85 12.30
N ASP A 301 -20.77 20.63 11.41
CA ASP A 301 -21.17 20.70 10.00
C ASP A 301 -21.08 19.32 9.31
N ASP A 302 -20.00 18.57 9.57
CA ASP A 302 -19.82 17.19 9.08
C ASP A 302 -20.87 16.23 9.66
N ALA A 303 -21.20 16.36 10.94
CA ALA A 303 -22.23 15.54 11.59
C ALA A 303 -23.62 15.84 11.01
N ALA A 304 -23.91 17.12 10.77
CA ALA A 304 -25.14 17.58 10.13
C ALA A 304 -25.26 17.06 8.70
N GLU A 305 -24.20 17.14 7.89
CA GLU A 305 -24.18 16.58 6.54
C GLU A 305 -24.41 15.05 6.54
N ARG A 306 -23.74 14.34 7.44
CA ARG A 306 -23.89 12.88 7.58
C ARG A 306 -25.31 12.47 7.97
N ALA A 307 -25.93 13.21 8.87
CA ALA A 307 -27.32 12.97 9.28
C ALA A 307 -28.30 13.16 8.12
N VAL A 308 -28.08 14.16 7.27
CA VAL A 308 -28.89 14.39 6.06
C VAL A 308 -28.73 13.24 5.07
N ARG A 309 -27.49 12.77 4.85
CA ARG A 309 -27.21 11.61 3.98
C ARG A 309 -27.82 10.31 4.51
N ALA A 310 -27.80 10.10 5.83
CA ALA A 310 -28.43 8.94 6.48
C ALA A 310 -29.97 8.95 6.43
N SER A 311 -30.57 10.06 6.01
CA SER A 311 -32.02 10.24 5.96
C SER A 311 -32.63 9.96 4.58
N ASP A 312 -31.85 9.40 3.65
CA ASP A 312 -32.30 8.94 2.34
C ASP A 312 -33.22 7.71 2.47
N PRO A 313 -34.41 7.66 1.83
CA PRO A 313 -35.06 8.71 1.04
C PRO A 313 -35.79 9.78 1.89
N MET A 314 -35.78 11.02 1.36
CA MET A 314 -36.44 12.18 1.95
C MET A 314 -37.97 12.07 1.89
N PRO A 315 -38.69 12.61 2.90
CA PRO A 315 -40.15 12.51 2.95
C PRO A 315 -40.81 13.21 1.75
N VAL A 316 -41.92 12.66 1.27
CA VAL A 316 -42.72 13.28 0.21
C VAL A 316 -43.48 14.50 0.73
N ASP A 317 -43.67 15.49 -0.12
CA ASP A 317 -44.48 16.66 0.18
C ASP A 317 -45.99 16.35 0.02
N VAL A 318 -46.86 17.33 0.32
CA VAL A 318 -48.32 17.23 0.16
C VAL A 318 -48.75 16.89 -1.27
N ASP A 319 -47.93 17.24 -2.25
CA ASP A 319 -48.15 16.95 -3.68
C ASP A 319 -47.72 15.51 -4.07
N GLY A 320 -47.35 14.67 -3.09
CA GLY A 320 -46.91 13.29 -3.31
C GLY A 320 -45.51 13.16 -3.93
N LYS A 321 -44.79 14.28 -4.09
CA LYS A 321 -43.42 14.33 -4.61
C LYS A 321 -42.52 15.13 -3.67
N THR A 322 -41.24 14.80 -3.66
CA THR A 322 -40.23 15.55 -2.91
C THR A 322 -39.80 16.78 -3.75
N PRO A 323 -39.70 17.99 -3.18
CA PRO A 323 -39.20 19.16 -3.88
C PRO A 323 -37.78 18.92 -4.42
N SER A 324 -37.51 19.40 -5.63
CA SER A 324 -36.22 19.18 -6.29
C SER A 324 -35.04 19.80 -5.53
N SER A 325 -35.27 20.91 -4.83
CA SER A 325 -34.30 21.52 -3.92
C SER A 325 -34.99 22.24 -2.78
N PHE A 326 -34.45 22.13 -1.58
CA PHE A 326 -34.90 22.86 -0.40
C PHE A 326 -33.73 23.14 0.54
N LYS A 327 -33.91 24.11 1.44
CA LYS A 327 -32.92 24.44 2.47
C LYS A 327 -33.41 24.00 3.83
N ILE A 328 -32.53 23.41 4.62
CA ILE A 328 -32.82 23.03 6.00
C ILE A 328 -31.79 23.65 6.93
N THR A 329 -32.27 24.04 8.10
CA THR A 329 -31.41 24.55 9.16
C THR A 329 -31.41 23.54 10.30
N LEU A 330 -30.22 23.05 10.65
CA LEU A 330 -30.00 22.06 11.69
C LEU A 330 -29.31 22.70 12.90
N ARG A 331 -29.78 22.32 14.09
CA ARG A 331 -29.25 22.77 15.38
C ARG A 331 -29.07 21.55 16.30
N PRO A 332 -28.03 21.50 17.16
CA PRO A 332 -27.78 20.36 18.03
C PRO A 332 -28.86 20.19 19.12
N ALA A 333 -29.47 21.29 19.56
CA ALA A 333 -30.47 21.34 20.64
C ALA A 333 -31.89 21.70 20.14
N GLY A 334 -32.29 21.16 18.98
CA GLY A 334 -33.57 21.47 18.33
C GLY A 334 -34.47 20.26 18.20
#